data_AF-A0AA35NJZ5-F1
#
_entry.id   AF-A0AA35NJZ5-F1
#
_cell.length_a   1.000
_cell.length_b   1.000
_cell.length_c   1.000
_cell.angle_alpha   90.00
_cell.angle_beta   90.00
_cell.angle_gamma   90.00
#
_symmetry.space_group_name_H-M   'P 1'
#
loop_
_entity.id
_entity.type
_entity.pdbx_description
1 polymer ?
#
loop_
_entity_poly.entity_id
_entity_poly.type
_entity_poly.pdbx_seq_one_letter_code
_entity_poly.pdbx_strand_id
1 'polypeptide(L)'
;MSSVGENSEYYKQALEEYKEVQEDNDPDVWDSRISKTGCYVENLALQLCHAETGDWRQCFNEMELFRKCWEQNGNRERVSTVDMDGSNNSGSEKKK
;
A
#
# COMPACT_ATOMS: atom_id res chain seq x y z
N MET A 1 2.84 -2.21 -21.86
CA MET A 1 1.89 -1.62 -20.90
C MET A 1 2.58 -1.14 -19.62
N SER A 2 3.58 -1.84 -19.06
CA SER A 2 4.30 -1.37 -17.86
C SER A 2 4.90 0.04 -17.96
N SER A 3 5.38 0.45 -19.14
CA SER A 3 6.02 1.77 -19.33
C SER A 3 5.07 2.96 -19.26
N VAL A 4 3.74 2.78 -19.28
CA VAL A 4 2.80 3.92 -19.27
C VAL A 4 2.60 4.44 -17.86
N GLY A 5 2.45 3.54 -16.88
CA GLY A 5 2.27 3.93 -15.48
C GLY A 5 3.52 4.56 -14.86
N GLU A 6 4.72 4.03 -15.15
CA GLU A 6 5.99 4.56 -14.59
C GLU A 6 6.31 5.98 -15.11
N ASN A 7 5.72 6.35 -16.25
CA ASN A 7 5.90 7.66 -16.87
C ASN A 7 4.77 8.65 -16.55
N SER A 8 3.76 8.25 -15.76
CA SER A 8 2.65 9.12 -15.39
C SER A 8 3.12 10.27 -14.49
N GLU A 9 2.40 11.39 -14.53
CA GLU A 9 2.66 12.53 -13.66
C GLU A 9 2.53 12.14 -12.18
N TYR A 10 1.52 11.32 -11.86
CA TYR A 10 1.30 10.77 -10.52
C TYR A 10 2.51 9.98 -10.00
N TYR A 11 3.15 9.17 -10.84
CA TYR A 11 4.33 8.39 -10.43
C TYR A 11 5.54 9.29 -10.14
N LYS A 12 5.74 10.35 -10.93
CA LYS A 12 6.81 11.31 -10.72
C LYS A 12 6.61 12.12 -9.43
N GLN A 13 5.38 12.58 -9.19
CA GLN A 13 5.03 13.25 -7.95
C GLN A 13 5.23 12.34 -6.75
N ALA A 14 4.79 11.08 -6.84
CA ALA A 14 4.98 10.10 -5.77
C ALA A 14 6.46 9.80 -5.48
N LEU A 15 7.34 9.83 -6.49
CA LEU A 15 8.79 9.69 -6.30
C LEU A 15 9.42 10.87 -5.56
N GLU A 16 8.92 12.08 -5.79
CA GLU A 16 9.40 13.29 -5.12
C GLU A 16 8.99 13.28 -3.65
N GLU A 17 7.71 13.04 -3.38
CA GLU A 17 7.16 12.95 -2.01
C GLU A 17 7.81 11.81 -1.21
N TYR A 18 8.05 10.65 -1.83
CA TYR A 18 8.75 9.55 -1.16
C TYR A 18 10.18 9.92 -0.74
N LYS A 19 10.88 10.75 -1.51
CA LYS A 19 12.22 11.22 -1.12
C LYS A 19 12.16 12.09 0.12
N GLU A 20 11.17 12.99 0.21
CA GLU A 20 10.95 13.82 1.39
C GLU A 20 10.68 12.94 2.63
N VAL A 21 9.83 11.91 2.49
CA VAL A 21 9.56 10.93 3.56
C VAL A 21 10.80 10.13 3.97
N GLN A 22 11.72 9.82 3.05
CA GLN A 22 12.98 9.13 3.38
C GLN A 22 13.98 10.03 4.12
N GLU A 23 13.91 11.34 3.91
CA GLU A 23 14.77 12.33 4.58
C GLU A 23 14.18 12.80 5.92
N ASP A 24 12.89 12.56 6.15
CA ASP A 24 12.22 12.84 7.41
C ASP A 24 12.71 11.91 8.53
N ASN A 25 13.09 12.50 9.66
CA ASN A 25 13.57 11.77 10.84
C ASN A 25 12.43 11.33 11.77
N ASP A 26 11.22 11.84 11.58
CA ASP A 26 10.03 11.47 12.34
C ASP A 26 8.80 11.28 11.43
N PRO A 27 8.87 10.33 10.45
CA PRO A 27 7.78 10.10 9.53
C PRO A 27 6.55 9.59 10.28
N ASP A 28 5.36 9.98 9.82
CA ASP A 28 4.14 9.60 10.50
C ASP A 28 3.89 8.07 10.49
N VAL A 29 2.95 7.62 11.33
CA VAL A 29 2.64 6.19 11.48
C VAL A 29 2.14 5.58 10.16
N TRP A 30 1.42 6.35 9.35
CA TRP A 30 0.93 5.91 8.06
C TRP A 30 2.09 5.75 7.07
N ASP A 31 2.94 6.77 6.91
CA ASP A 31 4.11 6.77 6.03
C ASP A 31 5.10 5.66 6.38
N SER A 32 5.34 5.45 7.68
CA SER A 32 6.20 4.37 8.17
C SER A 32 5.66 3.00 7.76
N ARG A 33 4.35 2.78 7.83
CA ARG A 33 3.74 1.49 7.45
C ARG A 33 3.80 1.26 5.95
N ILE A 34 3.53 2.29 5.15
CA ILE A 34 3.57 2.18 3.69
C ILE A 34 5.02 1.99 3.23
N SER A 35 5.98 2.73 3.78
CA SER A 35 7.41 2.55 3.48
C SER A 35 7.89 1.13 3.77
N LYS A 36 7.41 0.50 4.85
CA LYS A 36 7.70 -0.91 5.19
C LYS A 36 7.15 -1.93 4.18
N THR A 37 6.26 -1.53 3.26
CA THR A 37 5.77 -2.43 2.20
C THR A 37 6.71 -2.48 0.99
N GLY A 38 7.64 -1.52 0.85
CA GLY A 38 8.47 -1.37 -0.33
C GLY A 38 7.73 -0.85 -1.57
N CYS A 39 6.47 -0.43 -1.44
CA CYS A 39 5.59 -0.01 -2.54
C CYS A 39 5.00 1.38 -2.33
N TYR A 40 5.75 2.28 -1.68
CA TYR A 40 5.27 3.62 -1.34
C TYR A 40 4.89 4.41 -2.59
N VAL A 41 5.79 4.43 -3.57
CA VAL A 41 5.63 5.22 -4.80
C VAL A 41 4.39 4.76 -5.58
N GLU A 42 4.23 3.46 -5.81
CA GLU A 42 3.08 2.93 -6.56
C GLU A 42 1.77 3.14 -5.79
N ASN A 43 1.81 3.05 -4.46
CA ASN A 43 0.65 3.29 -3.62
C ASN A 43 0.19 4.75 -3.70
N LEU A 44 1.12 5.69 -3.54
CA LEU A 44 0.84 7.11 -3.58
C LEU A 44 0.41 7.55 -5.00
N ALA A 45 1.07 7.06 -6.04
CA ALA A 45 0.69 7.34 -7.43
C ALA A 45 -0.76 6.93 -7.73
N LEU A 46 -1.20 5.75 -7.23
CA LEU A 46 -2.58 5.31 -7.35
C LEU A 46 -3.55 6.25 -6.60
N GLN A 47 -3.20 6.68 -5.38
CA GLN A 47 -4.03 7.60 -4.60
C GLN A 47 -4.14 8.98 -5.27
N LEU A 48 -3.04 9.52 -5.79
CA LEU A 48 -3.00 10.79 -6.53
C LEU A 48 -3.90 10.73 -7.76
N CYS A 49 -3.82 9.65 -8.55
CA CYS A 49 -4.69 9.48 -9.72
C CYS A 49 -6.18 9.56 -9.38
N HIS A 50 -6.61 8.97 -8.26
CA HIS A 50 -8.01 9.05 -7.86
C HIS A 50 -8.37 10.34 -7.15
N ALA A 51 -7.44 10.97 -6.44
CA ALA A 51 -7.67 12.29 -5.89
C ALA A 51 -8.00 13.29 -7.01
N GLU A 52 -7.36 13.15 -8.18
CA GLU A 52 -7.65 13.96 -9.36
C GLU A 52 -8.93 13.50 -10.10
N THR A 53 -9.03 12.21 -10.43
CA THR A 53 -10.09 11.71 -11.34
C THR A 53 -11.40 11.38 -10.64
N GLY A 54 -11.37 11.05 -9.34
CA GLY A 54 -12.50 10.54 -8.58
C GLY A 54 -13.02 9.16 -9.05
N ASP A 55 -12.31 8.47 -9.94
CA ASP A 55 -12.73 7.17 -10.47
C ASP A 55 -11.55 6.20 -10.61
N TRP A 56 -11.51 5.20 -9.73
CA TRP A 56 -10.49 4.16 -9.71
C TRP A 56 -10.36 3.38 -11.02
N ARG A 57 -11.40 3.34 -11.87
CA ARG A 57 -11.35 2.64 -13.16
C ARG A 57 -10.42 3.35 -14.15
N GLN A 58 -10.22 4.65 -14.01
CA GLN A 58 -9.31 5.43 -14.85
C GLN A 58 -7.85 5.25 -14.43
N CYS A 59 -7.60 4.78 -13.21
CA CYS A 59 -6.28 4.56 -12.62
C CYS A 59 -5.78 3.11 -12.80
N PHE A 60 -6.17 2.44 -13.90
CA PHE A 60 -5.84 1.03 -14.12
C PHE A 60 -4.33 0.78 -14.20
N ASN A 61 -3.57 1.70 -14.81
CA ASN A 61 -2.12 1.56 -14.96
C ASN A 61 -1.42 1.65 -13.59
N GLU A 62 -1.77 2.63 -12.77
CA GLU A 62 -1.26 2.82 -11.41
C GLU A 62 -1.63 1.62 -10.52
N MET A 63 -2.86 1.11 -10.66
CA MET A 63 -3.31 -0.09 -9.94
C MET A 63 -2.51 -1.34 -10.35
N GLU A 64 -2.21 -1.51 -11.64
CA GLU A 64 -1.38 -2.62 -12.13
C GLU A 64 0.05 -2.54 -11.57
N LEU A 65 0.64 -1.34 -11.51
CA LEU A 65 1.95 -1.13 -10.91
C LEU A 65 1.97 -1.46 -9.42
N PHE A 66 0.99 -0.94 -8.67
CA PHE A 66 0.88 -1.21 -7.24
C PHE A 66 0.74 -2.71 -6.97
N ARG A 67 -0.10 -3.41 -7.75
CA ARG A 67 -0.25 -4.86 -7.64
C ARG A 67 1.07 -5.60 -7.90
N LYS A 68 1.79 -5.26 -8.98
CA LYS A 68 3.07 -5.90 -9.31
C LYS A 68 4.10 -5.67 -8.21
N CYS A 69 4.22 -4.44 -7.70
CA CYS A 69 5.10 -4.15 -6.59
C CYS A 69 4.72 -4.97 -5.34
N TRP A 70 3.43 -5.05 -5.02
CA TRP A 70 2.93 -5.79 -3.86
C TRP A 70 3.28 -7.28 -3.93
N GLU A 71 3.09 -7.90 -5.09
CA GLU A 71 3.46 -9.30 -5.34
C GLU A 71 4.98 -9.50 -5.23
N GLN A 72 5.79 -8.60 -5.81
CA GLN A 72 7.26 -8.69 -5.79
C GLN A 72 7.86 -8.53 -4.37
N ASN A 73 7.29 -7.68 -3.54
CA ASN A 73 7.73 -7.47 -2.16
C ASN A 73 7.18 -8.53 -1.18
N GLY A 74 6.46 -9.54 -1.66
CA GLY A 74 5.96 -10.63 -0.81
C GLY A 74 4.88 -10.19 0.18
N ASN A 75 4.18 -9.09 -0.11
CA ASN A 75 3.24 -8.47 0.83
C ASN A 75 1.92 -9.25 1.00
N ARG A 76 1.74 -10.38 0.32
CA ARG A 76 0.54 -11.21 0.36
C ARG A 76 0.26 -11.78 1.76
N GLU A 77 1.30 -12.09 2.53
CA GLU A 77 1.17 -12.59 3.90
C GLU A 77 0.79 -11.49 4.91
N ARG A 78 0.83 -10.21 4.52
CA ARG A 78 0.42 -9.09 5.38
C ARG A 78 -1.09 -9.00 5.56
N VAL A 79 -1.86 -9.74 4.74
CA VAL A 79 -3.33 -9.72 4.71
C VAL A 79 -3.88 -11.13 4.96
N SER A 80 -3.65 -11.67 6.16
CA SER A 80 -4.31 -12.91 6.58
C SER A 80 -5.79 -12.65 6.89
N THR A 81 -6.70 -13.44 6.31
CA THR A 81 -8.09 -13.47 6.75
C THR A 81 -8.21 -14.29 8.01
N VAL A 82 -8.84 -13.75 9.05
CA VAL A 82 -9.25 -14.52 10.23
C VAL A 82 -10.66 -15.05 9.97
N ASP A 83 -10.87 -16.35 10.13
CA ASP A 83 -12.22 -16.91 10.13
C ASP A 83 -12.93 -16.45 11.40
N MET A 84 -14.13 -15.87 11.29
CA MET A 84 -15.00 -15.69 12.45
C MET A 84 -15.60 -17.05 12.83
N ASP A 85 -14.87 -17.77 13.66
CA ASP A 85 -15.39 -18.87 14.49
C ASP A 85 -16.62 -18.34 15.28
N GLY A 86 -17.77 -18.98 15.07
CA GLY A 86 -19.04 -18.63 15.71
C GLY A 86 -19.29 -19.30 17.07
N SER A 87 -18.26 -19.66 17.84
CA SER A 87 -18.42 -20.29 19.16
C SER A 87 -18.06 -19.34 20.30
N ASN A 88 -19.11 -18.76 20.89
CA ASN A 88 -19.07 -18.46 22.32
C ASN A 88 -18.85 -19.77 23.09
N ASN A 89 -17.72 -19.92 23.77
CA ASN A 89 -17.70 -20.68 25.00
C ASN A 89 -16.69 -20.12 26.00
N SER A 90 -17.17 -20.01 27.24
CA SER A 90 -16.50 -19.51 28.43
C SER A 90 -15.19 -20.24 28.76
N GLY A 91 -14.19 -19.47 29.18
CA GLY A 91 -13.26 -19.80 30.26
C GLY A 91 -12.24 -20.91 30.04
N SER A 92 -10.95 -20.58 30.11
CA SER A 92 -10.07 -21.10 31.18
C SER A 92 -8.67 -20.52 31.09
N GLU A 93 -8.36 -19.72 32.09
CA GLU A 93 -7.04 -19.46 32.63
C GLU A 93 -6.19 -20.74 32.74
N LYS A 94 -5.06 -20.84 32.02
CA LYS A 94 -3.98 -21.79 32.35
C LYS A 94 -2.60 -21.21 32.06
N LYS A 95 -2.10 -20.56 33.10
CA LYS A 95 -0.72 -20.51 33.61
C LYS A 95 0.22 -21.61 33.07
N LYS A 96 1.44 -21.21 32.69
CA LYS A 96 2.68 -21.84 33.18
C LYS A 96 3.72 -20.77 33.44
#